data_AF-A0A2D1SSP0-F1
#
_entry.id   AF-A0A2D1SSP0-F1
#
_cell.length_a   1.000
_cell.length_b   1.000
_cell.length_c   1.000
_cell.angle_alpha   90.00
_cell.angle_beta   90.00
_cell.angle_gamma   90.00
#
_symmetry.space_group_name_H-M   'P 1'
#
loop_
_entity.id
_entity.type
_entity.pdbx_description
1 polymer ?
#
loop_
_entity_poly.entity_id
_entity_poly.type
_entity_poly.pdbx_seq_one_letter_code
_entity_poly.pdbx_strand_id
1 'polypeptide(L)'
;MKLIKFSGLLLTAMLISACGNDSTDSTNPTEKVQEESSQASSNDPTEEEWQASYRKIALSEADRYIELTEKNGTQEADRLESYSGVIKQQAEKMTDATDKEKFIQLADIVLSDKLEEAKALKAELEQ
;
A
#
# COMPACT_ATOMS: atom_id res chain seq x y z
N MET A 1 9.71 -48.79 -7.89
CA MET A 1 11.16 -48.49 -7.99
C MET A 1 11.32 -47.03 -8.40
N LYS A 2 12.33 -46.38 -7.81
CA LYS A 2 12.72 -44.97 -7.86
C LYS A 2 12.47 -44.24 -9.19
N LEU A 3 12.10 -42.95 -9.10
CA LEU A 3 12.74 -41.89 -9.88
C LEU A 3 12.67 -40.56 -9.12
N ILE A 4 13.78 -40.20 -8.48
CA ILE A 4 14.10 -38.82 -8.08
C ILE A 4 14.79 -38.19 -9.29
N LYS A 5 14.36 -37.00 -9.72
CA LYS A 5 15.14 -36.16 -10.62
C LYS A 5 15.21 -34.73 -10.06
N PHE A 6 16.40 -34.39 -9.58
CA PHE A 6 16.90 -33.02 -9.45
C PHE A 6 17.17 -32.45 -10.84
N SER A 7 16.74 -31.21 -11.10
CA SER A 7 17.26 -30.25 -12.09
C SER A 7 16.29 -29.07 -12.10
N GLY A 8 16.67 -27.80 -12.01
CA GLY A 8 17.97 -27.17 -11.98
C GLY A 8 17.76 -25.69 -11.66
N LEU A 9 18.75 -25.14 -10.98
CA LEU A 9 18.97 -23.72 -10.75
C LEU A 9 19.06 -23.00 -12.11
N LEU A 10 18.34 -21.88 -12.28
CA LEU A 10 18.69 -20.91 -13.32
C LEU A 10 18.47 -19.50 -12.78
N LEU A 11 19.59 -18.95 -12.31
CA LEU A 11 19.80 -17.57 -11.93
C LEU A 11 20.00 -16.77 -13.24
N THR A 12 19.05 -15.93 -13.63
CA THR A 12 19.21 -15.05 -14.79
C THR A 12 19.51 -13.64 -14.31
N ALA A 13 20.80 -13.32 -14.20
CA ALA A 13 21.27 -11.94 -14.16
C ALA A 13 21.19 -11.35 -15.57
N MET A 14 20.45 -10.25 -15.75
CA MET A 14 20.57 -9.41 -16.94
C MET A 14 21.33 -8.13 -16.57
N LEU A 15 22.53 -8.02 -17.13
CA LEU A 15 23.38 -6.84 -17.10
C LEU A 15 22.86 -5.76 -18.07
N ILE A 16 22.84 -4.52 -17.55
CA ILE A 16 23.34 -3.26 -18.11
C ILE A 16 23.31 -3.08 -19.63
N SER A 17 22.59 -2.03 -20.08
CA SER A 17 22.92 -1.32 -21.31
C SER A 17 23.15 0.15 -21.01
N ALA A 18 24.39 0.60 -21.22
CA ALA A 18 24.82 1.98 -21.24
C ALA A 18 24.57 2.59 -22.63
N CYS A 19 24.22 3.87 -22.67
CA CYS A 19 24.56 4.77 -23.77
C CYS A 19 24.73 6.18 -23.17
N GLY A 20 25.92 6.75 -23.38
CA GLY A 20 26.32 8.06 -22.87
C GLY A 20 26.27 9.16 -23.93
N ASN A 21 27.12 10.16 -23.65
CA ASN A 21 27.44 11.43 -24.36
C ASN A 21 26.62 12.64 -23.86
N ASP A 22 27.20 13.80 -23.55
CA ASP A 22 28.57 14.31 -23.70
C ASP A 22 28.78 15.61 -22.88
N SER A 23 30.04 15.90 -22.52
CA SER A 23 30.65 17.23 -22.23
C SER A 23 30.09 18.07 -21.04
N THR A 24 30.90 18.55 -20.08
CA THR A 24 32.12 19.36 -20.24
C THR A 24 33.14 19.22 -19.10
N ASP A 25 34.39 19.45 -19.51
CA ASP A 25 35.67 19.58 -18.82
C ASP A 25 35.73 20.59 -17.64
N SER A 26 36.67 20.38 -16.70
CA SER A 26 37.49 21.40 -15.99
C SER A 26 37.80 21.06 -14.51
N THR A 27 39.05 20.63 -14.32
CA THR A 27 40.01 20.79 -13.19
C THR A 27 39.59 21.49 -11.87
N ASN A 28 39.74 20.81 -10.72
CA ASN A 28 40.81 20.95 -9.68
C ASN A 28 40.31 20.30 -8.35
N PRO A 29 41.19 19.72 -7.46
CA PRO A 29 40.77 18.93 -6.32
C PRO A 29 40.61 19.79 -5.06
N THR A 30 39.43 19.74 -4.43
CA THR A 30 39.17 20.46 -3.18
C THR A 30 38.58 19.51 -2.14
N GLU A 31 39.39 19.33 -1.10
CA GLU A 31 39.07 19.20 0.32
C GLU A 31 37.89 18.33 0.78
N LYS A 32 38.25 17.39 1.66
CA LYS A 32 37.50 16.98 2.86
C LYS A 32 36.46 18.02 3.31
N VAL A 33 35.19 17.64 3.27
CA VAL A 33 34.10 18.22 4.05
C VAL A 33 33.30 17.00 4.53
N GLN A 34 33.58 16.46 5.72
CA GLN A 34 33.05 16.88 7.01
C GLN A 34 31.52 16.85 7.02
N GLU A 35 30.97 15.96 7.84
CA GLU A 35 29.54 15.88 8.18
C GLU A 35 28.96 17.27 8.38
N GLU A 36 27.98 17.62 7.55
CA GLU A 36 27.02 18.65 7.87
C GLU A 36 25.63 18.09 7.62
N SER A 37 24.96 17.81 8.74
CA SER A 37 23.55 17.51 8.92
C SER A 37 22.68 18.29 7.94
N SER A 38 22.36 17.66 6.80
CA SER A 38 21.33 18.17 5.91
C SER A 38 19.98 17.77 6.48
N GLN A 39 19.44 18.60 7.36
CA GLN A 39 18.00 18.64 7.59
C GLN A 39 17.37 19.22 6.31
N ALA A 40 17.29 18.38 5.28
CA ALA A 40 16.40 18.61 4.17
C ALA A 40 14.98 18.51 4.74
N SER A 41 14.25 19.62 4.77
CA SER A 41 12.80 19.54 4.83
C SER A 41 12.35 18.85 3.54
N SER A 42 12.33 17.52 3.54
CA SER A 42 11.75 16.75 2.46
C SER A 42 10.28 17.15 2.37
N ASN A 43 9.83 17.57 1.18
CA ASN A 43 8.39 17.76 0.92
C ASN A 43 7.62 16.42 0.89
N ASP A 44 8.30 15.32 1.22
CA ASP A 44 7.72 13.98 1.30
C ASP A 44 7.00 13.81 2.64
N PRO A 45 5.80 13.19 2.66
CA PRO A 45 5.09 12.94 3.89
C PRO A 45 5.88 12.03 4.84
N THR A 46 5.73 12.26 6.14
CA THR A 46 6.29 11.36 7.16
C THR A 46 5.57 10.01 7.14
N GLU A 47 6.16 8.99 7.78
CA GLU A 47 5.53 7.69 7.91
C GLU A 47 4.15 7.81 8.60
N GLU A 48 4.04 8.63 9.64
CA GLU A 48 2.78 8.86 10.35
C GLU A 48 1.72 9.48 9.44
N GLU A 49 2.10 10.43 8.58
CA GLU A 49 1.21 11.04 7.59
C GLU A 49 0.75 10.02 6.55
N TRP A 50 1.65 9.14 6.10
CA TRP A 50 1.30 8.01 5.23
C TRP A 50 0.33 7.04 5.89
N GLN A 51 0.60 6.63 7.13
CA GLN A 51 -0.26 5.72 7.89
C GLN A 51 -1.66 6.32 8.10
N ALA A 52 -1.75 7.61 8.44
CA ALA A 52 -3.02 8.31 8.55
C ALA A 52 -3.77 8.38 7.20
N SER A 53 -3.05 8.60 6.10
CA SER A 53 -3.63 8.63 4.75
C SER A 53 -4.21 7.26 4.35
N TYR A 54 -3.49 6.16 4.58
CA TYR A 54 -3.98 4.82 4.29
C TYR A 54 -5.27 4.49 5.06
N ARG A 55 -5.34 4.82 6.35
CA ARG A 55 -6.56 4.65 7.16
C ARG A 55 -7.70 5.47 6.59
N LYS A 56 -7.46 6.75 6.31
CA LYS A 56 -8.49 7.66 5.80
C LYS A 56 -9.07 7.17 4.46
N ILE A 57 -8.22 6.70 3.55
CA ILE A 57 -8.67 6.18 2.25
C ILE A 57 -9.53 4.92 2.45
N ALA A 58 -9.08 3.98 3.29
CA ALA A 58 -9.84 2.77 3.59
C ALA A 58 -11.21 3.08 4.22
N LEU A 59 -11.26 3.98 5.21
CA LEU A 59 -12.50 4.42 5.84
C LEU A 59 -13.43 5.13 4.85
N SER A 60 -12.89 6.00 4.00
CA SER A 60 -13.68 6.72 2.99
C SER A 60 -14.30 5.78 1.96
N GLU A 61 -13.61 4.70 1.59
CA GLU A 61 -14.18 3.71 0.66
C GLU A 61 -15.25 2.85 1.36
N ALA A 62 -15.06 2.52 2.64
CA ALA A 62 -16.08 1.86 3.45
C ALA A 62 -17.34 2.73 3.62
N ASP A 63 -17.19 4.04 3.84
CA ASP A 63 -18.32 4.99 3.87
C ASP A 63 -19.10 4.98 2.55
N ARG A 64 -18.38 4.95 1.43
CA ARG A 64 -19.01 4.91 0.10
C ARG A 64 -19.80 3.62 -0.11
N TYR A 65 -19.27 2.48 0.34
CA TYR A 65 -20.02 1.23 0.37
C TYR A 65 -21.29 1.36 1.23
N ILE A 66 -21.16 1.87 2.47
CA ILE A 66 -22.28 2.04 3.40
C ILE A 66 -23.38 2.93 2.80
N GLU A 67 -23.03 4.13 2.32
CA GLU A 67 -23.97 5.09 1.75
C GLU A 67 -24.77 4.49 0.59
N LEU A 68 -24.07 3.82 -0.34
CA LEU A 68 -24.71 3.25 -1.52
C LEU A 68 -25.56 2.03 -1.18
N THR A 69 -25.16 1.25 -0.17
CA THR A 69 -25.91 0.08 0.28
C THR A 69 -27.16 0.49 1.05
N GLU A 70 -27.10 1.55 1.87
CA GLU A 70 -28.29 2.12 2.51
C GLU A 70 -29.28 2.68 1.49
N LYS A 71 -28.77 3.30 0.43
CA LYS A 71 -29.62 3.93 -0.60
C LYS A 71 -30.24 2.93 -1.58
N ASN A 72 -29.46 1.93 -2.00
CA ASN A 72 -29.82 1.05 -3.11
C ASN A 72 -30.08 -0.40 -2.68
N GLY A 73 -29.80 -0.75 -1.42
CA GLY A 73 -29.79 -2.13 -0.94
C GLY A 73 -28.50 -2.86 -1.34
N THR A 74 -28.60 -4.18 -1.50
CA THR A 74 -27.47 -5.05 -1.90
C THR A 74 -26.74 -4.53 -3.14
N GLN A 75 -25.41 -4.53 -3.09
CA GLN A 75 -24.58 -4.10 -4.22
C GLN A 75 -24.23 -5.26 -5.16
N GLU A 76 -23.97 -4.93 -6.42
CA GLU A 76 -23.44 -5.88 -7.40
C GLU A 76 -22.04 -6.39 -7.01
N ALA A 77 -21.74 -7.65 -7.33
CA ALA A 77 -20.48 -8.30 -6.96
C ALA A 77 -19.23 -7.49 -7.38
N ASP A 78 -19.19 -7.00 -8.61
CA ASP A 78 -18.07 -6.18 -9.11
C ASP A 78 -17.84 -4.92 -8.28
N ARG A 79 -18.90 -4.34 -7.70
CA ARG A 79 -18.79 -3.19 -6.81
C ARG A 79 -18.25 -3.59 -5.44
N LEU A 80 -18.74 -4.70 -4.89
CA LEU A 80 -18.24 -5.26 -3.63
C LEU A 80 -16.74 -5.60 -3.73
N GLU A 81 -16.31 -6.21 -4.83
CA GLU A 81 -14.89 -6.47 -5.12
C GLU A 81 -14.07 -5.19 -5.24
N SER A 82 -14.62 -4.14 -5.88
CA SER A 82 -13.96 -2.84 -5.96
C SER A 82 -13.78 -2.19 -4.59
N TYR A 83 -14.85 -2.08 -3.78
CA TYR A 83 -14.79 -1.47 -2.46
C TYR A 83 -13.85 -2.24 -1.53
N SER A 84 -14.05 -3.56 -1.43
CA SER A 84 -13.22 -4.42 -0.59
C SER A 84 -11.75 -4.43 -1.03
N GLY A 85 -11.50 -4.43 -2.35
CA GLY A 85 -10.16 -4.40 -2.91
C GLY A 85 -9.38 -3.13 -2.52
N VAL A 86 -9.99 -1.95 -2.60
CA VAL A 86 -9.35 -0.69 -2.20
C VAL A 86 -9.04 -0.68 -0.71
N ILE A 87 -9.99 -1.10 0.14
CA ILE A 87 -9.79 -1.19 1.60
C ILE A 87 -8.61 -2.10 1.91
N LYS A 88 -8.60 -3.31 1.33
CA LYS A 88 -7.54 -4.29 1.53
C LYS A 88 -6.17 -3.79 1.05
N GLN A 89 -6.12 -3.14 -0.11
CA GLN A 89 -4.88 -2.57 -0.64
C GLN A 89 -4.27 -1.49 0.27
N GLN A 90 -5.09 -0.68 0.94
CA GLN A 90 -4.56 0.26 1.92
C GLN A 90 -4.15 -0.43 3.22
N ALA A 91 -4.94 -1.40 3.70
CA ALA A 91 -4.62 -2.19 4.87
C ALA A 91 -3.25 -2.89 4.76
N GLU A 92 -2.92 -3.41 3.58
CA GLU A 92 -1.64 -4.09 3.33
C GLU A 92 -0.42 -3.18 3.52
N LYS A 93 -0.59 -1.86 3.35
CA LYS A 93 0.45 -0.83 3.55
C LYS A 93 0.55 -0.35 5.00
N MET A 94 -0.40 -0.73 5.85
CA MET A 94 -0.38 -0.36 7.26
C MET A 94 0.69 -1.15 8.00
N THR A 95 1.41 -0.47 8.89
CA THR A 95 2.48 -1.08 9.69
C THR A 95 1.99 -1.60 11.03
N ASP A 96 0.95 -0.98 11.61
CA ASP A 96 0.29 -1.51 12.81
C ASP A 96 -0.48 -2.79 12.46
N ALA A 97 -0.11 -3.89 13.11
CA ALA A 97 -0.67 -5.20 12.83
C ALA A 97 -2.15 -5.31 13.22
N THR A 98 -2.56 -4.62 14.29
CA THR A 98 -3.94 -4.66 14.80
C THR A 98 -4.86 -3.94 13.83
N ASP A 99 -4.50 -2.72 13.43
CA ASP A 99 -5.27 -1.93 12.49
C ASP A 99 -5.30 -2.61 11.12
N LYS A 100 -4.16 -3.12 10.65
CA LYS A 100 -4.11 -3.92 9.42
C LYS A 100 -5.11 -5.07 9.43
N GLU A 101 -5.15 -5.86 10.50
CA GLU A 101 -6.08 -6.99 10.63
C GLU A 101 -7.54 -6.52 10.63
N LYS A 102 -7.87 -5.46 11.38
CA LYS A 102 -9.22 -4.89 11.40
C LYS A 102 -9.65 -4.33 10.04
N PHE A 103 -8.77 -3.67 9.31
CA PHE A 103 -9.10 -3.17 7.96
C PHE A 103 -9.21 -4.31 6.93
N ILE A 104 -8.45 -5.40 7.07
CA ILE A 104 -8.66 -6.62 6.27
C ILE A 104 -10.03 -7.23 6.58
N GLN A 105 -10.40 -7.32 7.87
CA GLN A 105 -11.71 -7.79 8.28
C GLN A 105 -12.83 -6.90 7.72
N LEU A 106 -12.65 -5.58 7.72
CA LEU A 106 -13.59 -4.64 7.11
C LEU A 106 -13.74 -4.90 5.61
N ALA A 107 -12.64 -5.14 4.89
CA ALA A 107 -12.70 -5.50 3.47
C ALA A 107 -13.49 -6.80 3.23
N ASP A 108 -13.29 -7.84 4.05
CA ASP A 108 -14.00 -9.11 3.91
C ASP A 108 -15.50 -8.99 4.24
N ILE A 109 -15.85 -8.15 5.21
CA ILE A 109 -17.24 -7.80 5.55
C ILE A 109 -17.91 -7.07 4.38
N VAL A 110 -17.22 -6.08 3.78
CA VAL A 110 -17.69 -5.36 2.58
C VAL A 110 -17.85 -6.32 1.42
N LEU A 111 -16.88 -7.21 1.16
CA LEU A 111 -16.97 -8.20 0.08
C LEU A 111 -18.17 -9.13 0.24
N SER A 112 -18.55 -9.43 1.49
CA SER A 112 -19.69 -10.28 1.84
C SER A 112 -21.04 -9.53 1.90
N ASP A 113 -21.07 -8.25 1.53
CA ASP A 113 -22.23 -7.35 1.58
C ASP A 113 -22.93 -7.29 2.95
N LYS A 114 -22.16 -7.21 4.03
CA LYS A 114 -22.67 -7.19 5.41
C LYS A 114 -22.73 -5.77 5.99
N LEU A 115 -23.75 -5.00 5.60
CA LEU A 115 -23.90 -3.58 5.95
C LEU A 115 -23.75 -3.27 7.45
N GLU A 116 -24.51 -3.94 8.32
CA GLU A 116 -24.53 -3.61 9.75
C GLU A 116 -23.21 -3.99 10.45
N GLU A 117 -22.55 -5.07 10.02
CA GLU A 117 -21.21 -5.42 10.50
C GLU A 117 -20.17 -4.40 10.03
N ALA A 118 -20.28 -3.90 8.79
CA ALA A 118 -19.37 -2.89 8.25
C ALA A 118 -19.47 -1.57 9.02
N LYS A 119 -20.70 -1.13 9.34
CA LYS A 119 -20.95 0.06 10.17
C LYS A 119 -20.34 -0.08 11.56
N ALA A 120 -20.57 -1.23 12.21
CA ALA A 120 -20.08 -1.47 13.56
C ALA A 120 -18.55 -1.45 13.62
N LEU A 121 -17.89 -2.18 12.72
CA LEU A 121 -16.43 -2.23 12.68
C LEU A 121 -15.81 -0.89 12.27
N LYS A 122 -16.43 -0.18 11.31
CA LYS A 122 -16.00 1.18 10.95
C LYS A 122 -16.04 2.13 12.16
N ALA A 123 -17.12 2.11 12.93
CA ALA A 123 -17.25 2.97 14.11
C ALA A 123 -16.23 2.62 15.22
N GLU A 124 -15.75 1.39 15.29
CA GLU A 124 -14.64 0.99 16.16
C GLU A 124 -13.30 1.56 15.66
N LEU A 125 -13.09 1.56 14.34
CA LEU A 125 -11.86 2.04 13.70
C LEU A 125 -11.71 3.58 13.70
N GLU A 126 -12.78 4.32 14.02
CA GLU A 126 -12.78 5.79 14.13
C GLU A 126 -12.51 6.30 15.56
N GLN A 127 -12.39 5.41 16.54
CA GLN A 127 -12.11 5.72 17.94
C GLN A 127 -10.61 5.78 18.25
#